data_AF-A0A9E5R5B8-F1
#
_entry.id   AF-A0A9E5R5B8-F1
#
_cell.length_a   1.000
_cell.length_b   1.000
_cell.length_c   1.000
_cell.angle_alpha   90.00
_cell.angle_beta   90.00
_cell.angle_gamma   90.00
#
_symmetry.space_group_name_H-M   'P 1'
#
loop_
_entity.id
_entity.type
_entity.pdbx_description
1 polymer ?
#
loop_
_entity_poly.entity_id
_entity_poly.type
_entity_poly.pdbx_seq_one_letter_code
_entity_poly.pdbx_strand_id
1 'polypeptide(L)'
;MPQKSLERLEKYETEHPGAIAIGHPDVVDSGRGVEPFTGEATRPKANSRCPHCYPVLTTEGKFHACPFAIENRAPHFQLGDISSDASEIAQNFRAFFHWLDTVHEPYAIAHNLPACTVCWKYLDQLPVPKGFAEGRSQKDS
;
A
#
# COMPACT_ATOMS: atom_id res chain seq x y z
N MET A 1 -6.48 -4.01 20.16
CA MET A 1 -7.77 -4.12 19.44
C MET A 1 -8.89 -4.27 20.45
N PRO A 2 -10.06 -3.62 20.27
CA PRO A 2 -11.20 -3.80 21.17
C PRO A 2 -11.70 -5.25 21.20
N GLN A 3 -12.07 -5.76 22.38
CA GLN A 3 -12.40 -7.18 22.61
C GLN A 3 -13.44 -7.74 21.63
N LYS A 4 -14.56 -7.03 21.44
CA LYS A 4 -15.62 -7.43 20.51
C LYS A 4 -15.16 -7.50 19.05
N SER A 5 -14.13 -6.75 18.67
CA SER A 5 -13.60 -6.79 17.30
C SER A 5 -12.72 -8.03 17.10
N LEU A 6 -11.93 -8.39 18.11
CA LEU A 6 -11.14 -9.63 18.12
C LEU A 6 -12.05 -10.85 18.00
N GLU A 7 -13.08 -10.95 18.83
CA GLU A 7 -14.04 -12.06 18.83
C GLU A 7 -14.72 -12.25 17.46
N ARG A 8 -15.02 -11.14 16.77
CA ARG A 8 -15.63 -11.19 15.42
C ARG A 8 -14.64 -11.68 14.36
N LEU A 9 -13.37 -11.28 14.46
CA LEU A 9 -12.33 -11.74 13.54
C LEU A 9 -12.03 -13.22 13.77
N GLU A 10 -11.88 -13.67 15.01
CA GLU A 10 -11.64 -15.08 15.35
C GLU A 10 -12.78 -15.99 14.88
N LYS A 11 -14.03 -15.55 15.06
CA LYS A 11 -15.20 -16.27 14.54
C LYS A 11 -15.17 -16.35 13.01
N TYR A 12 -14.85 -15.25 12.33
CA TYR A 12 -14.81 -15.21 10.88
C TYR A 12 -13.67 -16.07 10.31
N GLU A 13 -12.49 -16.11 10.93
CA GLU A 13 -11.39 -17.01 10.53
C GLU A 13 -11.76 -18.49 10.71
N THR A 14 -12.54 -18.81 11.75
CA THR A 14 -13.05 -20.17 11.96
C THR A 14 -14.00 -20.60 10.85
N GLU A 15 -14.85 -19.69 10.39
CA GLU A 15 -15.82 -19.92 9.31
C GLU A 15 -15.16 -19.85 7.91
N HIS A 16 -14.05 -19.12 7.79
CA HIS A 16 -13.33 -18.86 6.56
C HIS A 16 -11.81 -18.97 6.75
N PRO A 17 -11.26 -20.20 6.90
CA PRO A 17 -9.84 -20.39 7.16
C PRO A 17 -8.97 -19.77 6.06
N GLY A 18 -8.01 -18.93 6.47
CA GLY A 18 -7.10 -18.21 5.59
C GLY A 18 -7.68 -16.95 4.95
N ALA A 19 -8.91 -16.54 5.29
CA ALA A 19 -9.51 -15.31 4.80
C ALA A 19 -9.04 -14.07 5.58
N ILE A 20 -8.57 -14.25 6.82
CA ILE A 20 -7.94 -13.19 7.59
C ILE A 20 -6.42 -13.36 7.56
N ALA A 21 -5.77 -12.56 6.73
CA ALA A 21 -4.32 -12.41 6.80
C ALA A 21 -3.96 -11.36 7.87
N ILE A 22 -3.23 -11.76 8.90
CA ILE A 22 -2.31 -10.85 9.59
C ILE A 22 -1.16 -10.64 8.60
N GLY A 23 -0.74 -9.38 8.41
CA GLY A 23 0.19 -8.96 7.35
C GLY A 23 1.20 -10.04 6.93
N HIS A 24 1.11 -10.45 5.67
CA HIS A 24 2.07 -11.28 4.95
C HIS A 24 3.53 -10.93 5.29
N PRO A 25 4.40 -11.95 5.47
CA PRO A 25 5.82 -11.82 5.83
C PRO A 25 6.70 -11.13 4.77
N ASP A 26 6.17 -10.90 3.57
CA ASP A 26 6.87 -10.26 2.45
C ASP A 26 6.72 -8.72 2.45
N VAL A 27 6.10 -8.17 3.48
CA VAL A 27 5.82 -6.75 3.67
C VAL A 27 6.33 -6.33 5.05
N VAL A 28 7.10 -5.25 5.13
CA VAL A 28 7.66 -4.78 6.40
C VAL A 28 6.53 -4.47 7.38
N ASP A 29 6.52 -5.17 8.53
CA ASP A 29 5.57 -5.05 9.64
C ASP A 29 5.50 -3.63 10.24
N SER A 30 4.91 -2.69 9.52
CA SER A 30 4.59 -1.37 10.07
C SER A 30 3.22 -1.44 10.74
N GLY A 31 3.13 -2.19 11.84
CA GLY A 31 1.90 -2.38 12.63
C GLY A 31 2.18 -3.07 13.97
N ARG A 32 1.52 -2.62 15.06
CA ARG A 32 1.67 -3.22 16.40
C ARG A 32 0.87 -4.53 16.49
N GLY A 33 1.57 -5.66 16.49
CA GLY A 33 1.08 -7.00 16.85
C GLY A 33 2.04 -7.68 17.83
N VAL A 34 1.57 -8.70 18.55
CA VAL A 34 2.18 -9.25 19.79
C VAL A 34 3.45 -10.10 19.56
N GLU A 35 3.91 -10.23 18.32
CA GLU A 35 5.15 -10.91 17.95
C GLU A 35 6.35 -9.94 17.89
N PRO A 36 7.59 -10.40 18.11
CA PRO A 36 8.78 -9.58 17.88
C PRO A 36 8.80 -9.11 16.41
N PHE A 37 8.95 -7.80 16.19
CA PHE A 37 9.08 -7.22 14.86
C PHE A 37 10.25 -7.86 14.08
N THR A 38 9.94 -8.78 13.17
CA THR A 38 10.93 -9.45 12.30
C THR A 38 11.15 -8.69 10.99
N GLY A 39 10.32 -7.67 10.71
CA GLY A 39 10.39 -6.84 9.51
C GLY A 39 11.71 -6.10 9.30
N GLU A 40 12.54 -5.92 10.34
CA GLU A 40 13.89 -5.36 10.19
C GLU A 40 14.79 -6.25 9.31
N ALA A 41 14.58 -7.57 9.30
CA ALA A 41 15.34 -8.51 8.49
C ALA A 41 14.94 -8.46 7.01
N THR A 42 13.65 -8.27 6.72
CA THR A 42 13.10 -8.22 5.35
C THR A 42 13.10 -6.82 4.75
N ARG A 43 13.32 -5.78 5.57
CA ARG A 43 13.43 -4.39 5.10
C ARG A 43 14.60 -4.24 4.11
N PRO A 44 14.35 -3.65 2.93
CA PRO A 44 15.42 -3.30 2.01
C PRO A 44 16.48 -2.44 2.70
N LYS A 45 17.75 -2.87 2.63
CA LYS A 45 18.89 -2.12 3.18
C LYS A 45 19.38 -1.03 2.23
N ALA A 46 19.04 -1.14 0.94
CA ALA A 46 19.29 -0.10 -0.04
C ALA A 46 18.25 1.01 0.11
N ASN A 47 18.70 2.24 0.35
CA ASN A 47 17.81 3.39 0.53
C ASN A 47 16.98 3.72 -0.71
N SER A 48 17.41 3.31 -1.90
CA SER A 48 16.70 3.49 -3.17
C SER A 48 15.49 2.55 -3.34
N ARG A 49 15.35 1.53 -2.48
CA ARG A 49 14.30 0.51 -2.59
C ARG A 49 13.16 0.74 -1.59
N CYS A 50 11.93 0.67 -2.08
CA CYS A 50 10.74 0.81 -1.26
C CYS A 50 10.52 -0.42 -0.36
N PRO A 51 10.14 -0.26 0.92
CA PRO A 51 9.86 -1.39 1.82
C PRO A 51 8.53 -2.12 1.57
N HIS A 52 7.76 -1.73 0.55
CA HIS A 52 6.53 -2.43 0.14
C HIS A 52 5.49 -2.59 1.25
N CYS A 53 5.24 -1.54 2.02
CA CYS A 53 4.25 -1.54 3.11
C CYS A 53 2.81 -1.84 2.63
N TYR A 54 1.95 -2.30 3.54
CA TYR A 54 0.52 -2.46 3.29
C TYR A 54 -0.15 -1.13 2.91
N PRO A 55 -1.23 -1.19 2.10
CA PRO A 55 -2.03 -0.02 1.88
C PRO A 55 -2.79 0.32 3.16
N VAL A 56 -3.19 1.56 3.30
CA VAL A 56 -3.93 2.05 4.47
C VAL A 56 -5.31 2.55 4.06
N LEU A 57 -6.29 2.32 4.93
CA LEU A 57 -7.62 2.91 4.80
C LEU A 57 -7.65 4.23 5.58
N THR A 58 -7.90 5.33 4.90
CA THR A 58 -8.07 6.64 5.54
C THR A 58 -9.42 6.73 6.26
N THR A 59 -9.56 7.68 7.18
CA THR A 59 -10.86 8.03 7.78
C THR A 59 -11.91 8.50 6.78
N GLU A 60 -11.49 9.02 5.62
CA GLU A 60 -12.37 9.38 4.49
C GLU A 60 -12.86 8.15 3.68
N GLY A 61 -12.49 6.93 4.08
CA GLY A 61 -12.89 5.71 3.37
C GLY A 61 -12.11 5.45 2.08
N LYS A 62 -10.91 6.01 1.90
CA LYS A 62 -10.05 5.80 0.72
C LYS A 62 -8.93 4.81 1.02
N PHE A 63 -8.67 3.91 0.08
CA PHE A 63 -7.52 3.02 0.13
C PHE A 63 -6.32 3.72 -0.50
N HIS A 64 -5.26 3.88 0.29
CA HIS A 64 -4.04 4.57 -0.09
C HIS A 64 -2.85 3.61 -0.14
N ALA A 65 -2.07 3.65 -1.22
CA ALA A 65 -1.02 2.67 -1.47
C ALA A 65 0.20 2.78 -0.55
N CYS A 66 0.43 3.95 0.06
CA CYS A 66 1.59 4.19 0.92
C CYS A 66 1.20 4.86 2.26
N PRO A 67 1.53 4.26 3.41
CA PRO A 67 1.26 4.86 4.72
C PRO A 67 2.08 6.13 4.99
N PHE A 68 3.30 6.21 4.46
CA PHE A 68 4.21 7.35 4.69
C PHE A 68 3.92 8.56 3.81
N ALA A 69 3.06 8.39 2.81
CA ALA A 69 2.66 9.46 1.89
C ALA A 69 1.15 9.73 1.98
N ILE A 70 0.51 9.46 3.13
CA ILE A 70 -0.95 9.47 3.27
C ILE A 70 -1.61 10.81 2.96
N GLU A 71 -0.87 11.91 3.10
CA GLU A 71 -1.34 13.26 2.77
C GLU A 71 -1.16 13.58 1.27
N ASN A 72 -0.42 12.77 0.53
CA ASN A 72 -0.17 12.97 -0.89
C ASN A 72 -1.34 12.46 -1.73
N ARG A 73 -2.08 13.40 -2.33
CA ARG A 73 -3.26 13.10 -3.15
C ARG A 73 -2.94 12.70 -4.60
N ALA A 74 -1.68 12.46 -4.92
CA ALA A 74 -1.28 12.03 -6.25
C ALA A 74 -2.00 10.74 -6.67
N PRO A 75 -2.35 10.62 -7.96
CA PRO A 75 -3.03 9.44 -8.49
C PRO A 75 -2.24 8.15 -8.24
N HIS A 76 -0.89 8.22 -8.18
CA HIS A 76 -0.01 7.07 -7.93
C HIS A 76 -0.29 6.29 -6.65
N PHE A 77 -1.01 6.89 -5.69
CA PHE A 77 -1.33 6.23 -4.42
C PHE A 77 -2.82 5.92 -4.24
N GLN A 78 -3.70 6.28 -5.17
CA GLN A 78 -5.14 6.09 -5.00
C GLN A 78 -5.57 4.70 -5.50
N LEU A 79 -5.87 3.79 -4.57
CA LEU A 79 -6.25 2.41 -4.90
C LEU A 79 -7.75 2.21 -5.09
N GLY A 80 -8.57 3.12 -4.57
CA GLY A 80 -10.03 2.99 -4.53
C GLY A 80 -10.60 3.53 -3.23
N ASP A 81 -11.86 3.21 -2.95
CA ASP A 81 -12.55 3.57 -1.71
C ASP A 81 -13.42 2.41 -1.21
N ILE A 82 -14.10 2.58 -0.07
CA ILE A 82 -14.92 1.53 0.55
C ILE A 82 -16.11 1.06 -0.31
N SER A 83 -16.46 1.79 -1.37
CA SER A 83 -17.49 1.37 -2.33
C SER A 83 -16.91 0.64 -3.55
N SER A 84 -15.59 0.65 -3.73
CA SER A 84 -14.89 -0.10 -4.78
C SER A 84 -14.97 -1.60 -4.56
N ASP A 85 -14.89 -2.37 -5.65
CA ASP A 85 -14.78 -3.82 -5.56
C ASP A 85 -13.44 -4.21 -4.90
N ALA A 86 -13.47 -5.16 -3.96
CA ALA A 86 -12.28 -5.61 -3.25
C ALA A 86 -11.22 -6.18 -4.21
N SER A 87 -11.65 -6.86 -5.28
CA SER A 87 -10.76 -7.39 -6.31
C SER A 87 -10.11 -6.27 -7.13
N GLU A 88 -10.76 -5.13 -7.31
CA GLU A 88 -10.20 -3.94 -7.98
C GLU A 88 -9.12 -3.30 -7.10
N ILE A 89 -9.39 -3.09 -5.81
CA ILE A 89 -8.39 -2.55 -4.87
C ILE A 89 -7.15 -3.45 -4.84
N ALA A 90 -7.33 -4.76 -4.80
CA ALA A 90 -6.22 -5.72 -4.80
C ALA A 90 -5.43 -5.69 -6.13
N GLN A 91 -6.11 -5.50 -7.27
CA GLN A 91 -5.46 -5.33 -8.58
C GLN A 91 -4.63 -4.04 -8.63
N ASN A 92 -5.20 -2.92 -8.18
CA ASN A 92 -4.50 -1.64 -8.11
C ASN A 92 -3.28 -1.72 -7.20
N PHE A 93 -3.40 -2.41 -6.06
CA PHE A 93 -2.26 -2.57 -5.16
C PHE A 93 -1.13 -3.41 -5.77
N ARG A 94 -1.45 -4.49 -6.49
CA ARG A 94 -0.45 -5.26 -7.26
C ARG A 94 0.20 -4.42 -8.36
N ALA A 95 -0.59 -3.59 -9.05
CA ALA A 95 -0.06 -2.67 -10.06
C ALA A 95 0.89 -1.64 -9.46
N PHE A 96 0.61 -1.14 -8.25
CA PHE A 96 1.49 -0.25 -7.52
C PHE A 96 2.84 -0.90 -7.18
N PHE A 97 2.86 -2.14 -6.69
CA PHE A 97 4.13 -2.85 -6.46
C PHE A 97 4.89 -3.12 -7.75
N HIS A 98 4.21 -3.55 -8.80
CA HIS A 98 4.85 -3.71 -10.10
C HIS A 98 5.47 -2.39 -10.60
N TRP A 99 4.78 -1.26 -10.40
CA TRP A 99 5.31 0.07 -10.73
C TRP A 99 6.50 0.45 -9.83
N LEU A 100 6.48 0.10 -8.55
CA LEU A 100 7.62 0.31 -7.66
C LEU A 100 8.87 -0.39 -8.19
N ASP A 101 8.74 -1.66 -8.57
CA ASP A 101 9.86 -2.48 -9.04
C ASP A 101 10.36 -2.08 -10.44
N THR A 102 9.47 -1.66 -11.34
CA THR A 102 9.80 -1.46 -12.77
C THR A 102 10.00 -0.01 -13.19
N VAL A 103 9.55 0.95 -12.39
CA VAL A 103 9.61 2.38 -12.73
C VAL A 103 10.29 3.18 -11.63
N HIS A 104 9.77 3.09 -10.41
CA HIS A 104 10.22 3.91 -9.29
C HIS A 104 11.63 3.54 -8.81
N GLU A 105 11.89 2.26 -8.51
CA GLU A 105 13.19 1.82 -8.01
C GLU A 105 14.30 2.06 -9.06
N PRO A 106 14.11 1.74 -10.36
CA PRO A 106 15.08 2.11 -11.39
C PRO A 106 15.38 3.61 -11.44
N TYR A 107 14.36 4.47 -11.31
CA TYR A 107 14.55 5.92 -11.24
C TYR A 107 15.35 6.32 -9.99
N ALA A 108 14.99 5.77 -8.82
CA ALA A 108 15.70 6.03 -7.57
C ALA A 108 17.18 5.66 -7.67
N ILE A 109 17.50 4.51 -8.27
CA ILE A 109 18.87 4.04 -8.51
C ILE A 109 19.60 4.98 -9.49
N ALA A 110 19.00 5.26 -10.65
CA ALA A 110 19.62 6.08 -11.69
C ALA A 110 19.96 7.50 -11.22
N HIS A 111 19.15 8.04 -10.31
CA HIS A 111 19.33 9.38 -9.76
C HIS A 111 20.02 9.39 -8.37
N ASN A 112 20.43 8.23 -7.85
CA ASN A 112 21.01 8.07 -6.50
C ASN A 112 20.15 8.72 -5.40
N LEU A 113 18.85 8.48 -5.45
CA LEU A 113 17.86 9.03 -4.54
C LEU A 113 17.32 7.95 -3.60
N PRO A 114 17.02 8.31 -2.33
CA PRO A 114 16.19 7.47 -1.48
C PRO A 114 14.78 7.28 -2.06
N ALA A 115 14.20 6.09 -1.89
CA ALA A 115 12.87 5.73 -2.37
C ALA A 115 11.79 6.75 -1.99
N CYS A 116 11.76 7.17 -0.72
CA CYS A 116 10.79 8.15 -0.23
C CYS A 116 11.00 9.54 -0.83
N THR A 117 12.25 9.91 -1.16
CA THR A 117 12.54 11.20 -1.82
C THR A 117 11.94 11.24 -3.21
N VAL A 118 11.98 10.13 -3.94
CA VAL A 118 11.34 10.02 -5.26
C VAL A 118 9.83 10.26 -5.15
N CYS A 119 9.15 9.59 -4.22
CA CYS A 119 7.70 9.76 -4.00
C CYS A 119 7.31 11.17 -3.52
N TRP A 120 8.20 11.88 -2.82
CA TRP A 120 7.92 13.20 -2.28
C TRP A 120 8.23 14.35 -3.25
N LYS A 121 9.34 14.26 -3.99
CA LYS A 121 9.88 15.39 -4.78
C LYS A 121 9.90 15.17 -6.30
N TYR A 122 9.79 13.93 -6.76
CA TYR A 122 10.01 13.57 -8.16
C TYR A 122 8.86 12.72 -8.74
N LEU A 123 7.75 12.63 -8.02
CA LEU A 123 6.63 11.76 -8.39
C LEU A 123 5.95 12.21 -9.70
N ASP A 124 5.95 13.51 -9.96
CA ASP A 124 5.44 14.14 -11.18
C ASP A 124 6.26 13.78 -12.43
N GLN A 125 7.49 13.29 -12.25
CA GLN A 125 8.35 12.82 -13.34
C GLN A 125 8.13 11.35 -13.68
N LEU A 126 7.32 10.64 -12.89
CA LEU A 126 7.04 9.23 -13.06
C LEU A 126 5.62 9.02 -13.61
N PRO A 127 5.42 8.09 -14.55
CA PRO A 127 4.08 7.74 -14.99
C PRO A 127 3.26 7.17 -13.82
N VAL A 128 1.94 7.35 -13.88
CA VAL A 128 1.00 6.70 -12.95
C VAL A 128 1.03 5.17 -13.18
N PRO A 129 0.92 4.32 -12.14
CA PRO A 129 0.85 2.88 -12.33
C PRO A 129 -0.30 2.49 -13.28
N LYS A 130 0.00 1.63 -14.27
CA LYS A 130 -1.00 1.17 -15.24
C LYS A 130 -2.08 0.35 -14.54
N GLY A 131 -3.33 0.56 -14.92
CA GLY A 131 -4.47 -0.15 -14.33
C GLY A 131 -5.09 0.54 -13.11
N PHE A 132 -4.45 1.58 -12.56
CA PHE A 132 -5.18 2.57 -11.78
C PHE A 132 -6.20 3.17 -12.73
N ALA A 133 -7.48 2.89 -12.50
CA ALA A 133 -8.57 3.27 -13.39
C ALA A 133 -8.35 4.71 -13.86
N GLU A 134 -8.07 4.87 -15.16
CA GLU A 134 -7.96 6.16 -15.81
C GLU A 134 -9.20 6.96 -15.43
N GLY A 135 -8.99 8.02 -14.63
CA GLY A 135 -9.98 8.99 -14.24
C GLY A 135 -11.40 8.43 -14.04
N ARG A 136 -11.78 8.20 -12.78
CA ARG A 136 -13.15 8.58 -12.39
C ARG A 136 -13.27 10.07 -12.67
N SER A 137 -13.70 10.35 -13.90
CA SER A 137 -14.17 11.64 -14.37
C SER A 137 -15.07 12.18 -13.27
N GLN A 138 -14.82 13.44 -12.92
CA GLN A 138 -15.69 14.26 -12.10
C GLN A 138 -17.15 13.91 -12.41
N LYS A 139 -17.78 13.13 -11.54
CA LYS A 139 -19.24 13.09 -11.46
C LYS A 139 -19.61 14.00 -10.30
N ASP A 140 -20.19 15.11 -10.72
CA ASP A 140 -21.20 15.90 -10.02
C ASP A 140 -20.69 16.95 -9.01
N SER A 141 -20.51 18.18 -9.50
CA SER A 141 -21.31 19.36 -9.10
C SER A 141 -21.06 20.53 -10.05
#